data_AF-A0A6G9YI07-F1
#
_entry.id   AF-A0A6G9YI07-F1
#
_cell.length_a   1.000
_cell.length_b   1.000
_cell.length_c   1.000
_cell.angle_alpha   90.00
_cell.angle_beta   90.00
_cell.angle_gamma   90.00
#
_symmetry.space_group_name_H-M   'P 1'
#
loop_
_entity.id
_entity.type
_entity.pdbx_description
1 polymer ?
#
loop_
_entity_poly.entity_id
_entity_poly.type
_entity_poly.pdbx_seq_one_letter_code
_entity_poly.pdbx_strand_id
1 'polypeptide(L)'
;MSTERVIEDLLTLFADVVGDPAVHGIDTVRGDMDVWDSLAQVRLVYAVERHFGVELPGNLLTSEVSLAEVAAAISAAREADVS
;
A
#
# COMPACT_ATOMS: atom_id res chain seq x y z
N MET A 1 -2.12 -2.26 16.43
CA MET A 1 -1.01 -1.65 15.68
C MET A 1 -1.35 -0.19 15.45
N SER A 2 -0.42 0.74 15.67
CA SER A 2 -0.64 2.18 15.46
C SER A 2 -0.50 2.56 13.97
N THR A 3 -1.04 3.72 13.59
CA THR A 3 -0.95 4.26 12.22
C THR A 3 0.49 4.45 11.76
N GLU A 4 1.39 4.94 12.62
CA GLU A 4 2.82 5.04 12.29
C GLU A 4 3.45 3.69 11.94
N ARG A 5 3.07 2.61 12.64
CA ARG A 5 3.56 1.27 12.32
C ARG A 5 3.03 0.77 10.99
N VAL A 6 1.77 1.05 10.64
CA VAL A 6 1.22 0.74 9.31
C VAL A 6 2.04 1.44 8.22
N ILE A 7 2.37 2.71 8.42
CA ILE A 7 3.13 3.50 7.45
C ILE A 7 4.57 2.96 7.30
N GLU A 8 5.26 2.71 8.41
CA GLU A 8 6.62 2.12 8.39
C GLU A 8 6.66 0.77 7.66
N ASP A 9 5.73 -0.12 8.01
CA ASP A 9 5.66 -1.47 7.42
C ASP A 9 5.26 -1.37 5.93
N LEU A 10 4.33 -0.48 5.56
CA LEU A 10 3.93 -0.24 4.18
C LEU A 10 5.09 0.30 3.33
N LEU A 11 5.85 1.26 3.83
CA LEU A 11 7.00 1.82 3.10
C LEU A 11 8.11 0.80 2.88
N THR A 12 8.34 -0.06 3.88
CA THR A 12 9.28 -1.18 3.76
C THR A 12 8.81 -2.18 2.71
N LEU A 13 7.55 -2.60 2.79
CA LEU A 13 6.96 -3.54 1.86
C LEU A 13 6.89 -2.99 0.43
N PHE A 14 6.62 -1.69 0.29
CA PHE A 14 6.66 -0.99 -0.97
C PHE A 14 8.02 -1.13 -1.64
N ALA A 15 9.09 -0.81 -0.91
CA ALA A 15 10.45 -0.91 -1.44
C ALA A 15 10.80 -2.35 -1.85
N ASP A 16 10.37 -3.35 -1.07
CA ASP A 16 10.60 -4.77 -1.38
C ASP A 16 9.87 -5.23 -2.66
N VAL A 17 8.67 -4.71 -2.91
CA VAL A 17 7.82 -5.13 -4.03
C VAL A 17 8.10 -4.36 -5.31
N VAL A 18 8.22 -3.03 -5.19
CA VAL A 18 8.44 -2.12 -6.32
C VAL A 18 9.92 -2.10 -6.73
N GLY A 19 10.82 -2.43 -5.81
CA GLY A 19 12.26 -2.51 -6.02
C GLY A 19 13.01 -1.24 -5.63
N ASP A 20 12.32 -0.11 -5.49
CA ASP A 20 12.86 1.18 -5.08
C ASP A 20 12.07 1.80 -3.92
N PRO A 21 12.71 2.61 -3.06
CA PRO A 21 12.02 3.34 -2.00
C PRO A 21 11.03 4.36 -2.57
N ALA A 22 9.94 4.61 -1.83
CA ALA A 22 8.95 5.62 -2.15
C ALA A 22 9.57 7.04 -2.19
N VAL A 23 9.51 7.71 -3.35
CA VAL A 23 10.24 8.98 -3.59
C VAL A 23 9.75 10.17 -2.75
N HIS A 24 8.51 10.11 -2.29
CA HIS A 24 7.87 11.12 -1.43
C HIS A 24 7.34 10.49 -0.12
N GLY A 25 7.89 9.35 0.30
CA GLY A 25 7.39 8.63 1.46
C GLY A 25 5.92 8.24 1.28
N ILE A 26 5.10 8.48 2.30
CA ILE A 26 3.66 8.13 2.27
C ILE A 26 2.86 8.92 1.22
N ASP A 27 3.36 10.07 0.78
CA ASP A 27 2.71 10.92 -0.22
C ASP A 27 3.03 10.49 -1.66
N THR A 28 3.86 9.47 -1.85
CA THR A 28 4.21 8.96 -3.18
C THR A 28 2.96 8.45 -3.89
N VAL A 29 2.73 8.96 -5.09
CA VAL A 29 1.72 8.46 -6.02
C VAL A 29 2.36 7.63 -7.11
N ARG A 30 1.56 6.79 -7.75
CA ARG A 30 2.02 5.93 -8.85
C ARG A 30 2.71 6.70 -9.98
N GLY A 31 2.17 7.86 -10.36
CA GLY A 31 2.75 8.72 -11.39
C GLY A 31 4.14 9.29 -11.08
N ASP A 32 4.60 9.22 -9.82
CA ASP A 32 5.92 9.72 -9.42
C ASP A 32 7.05 8.73 -9.75
N MET A 33 6.74 7.47 -10.04
CA MET A 33 7.74 6.40 -10.19
C MET A 33 7.48 5.52 -11.41
N ASP A 34 8.38 5.57 -12.40
CA ASP A 34 8.31 4.71 -13.60
C ASP A 34 8.35 3.21 -13.27
N VAL A 35 9.04 2.84 -12.19
CA VAL A 35 9.16 1.45 -11.69
C VAL A 35 7.86 0.96 -11.05
N TRP A 36 6.96 1.87 -10.64
CA TRP A 36 5.67 1.54 -10.07
C TRP A 36 4.60 1.34 -11.17
N ASP A 37 4.80 0.29 -11.96
CA ASP A 37 3.89 -0.07 -13.04
C ASP A 37 2.63 -0.84 -12.54
N SER A 38 1.78 -1.29 -13.47
CA SER A 38 0.54 -2.00 -13.13
C SER A 38 0.81 -3.35 -12.45
N LEU A 39 1.91 -4.01 -12.80
CA LEU A 39 2.27 -5.30 -12.22
C LEU A 39 2.82 -5.11 -10.80
N ALA A 40 3.63 -4.09 -10.59
CA ALA A 40 4.08 -3.65 -9.27
C ALA A 40 2.88 -3.29 -8.38
N GLN A 41 1.87 -2.59 -8.91
CA GLN A 41 0.63 -2.29 -8.18
C GLN A 41 -0.12 -3.56 -7.74
N VAL A 42 -0.34 -4.52 -8.65
CA VAL A 42 -1.01 -5.79 -8.33
C VAL A 42 -0.24 -6.57 -7.27
N ARG A 43 1.09 -6.64 -7.39
CA ARG A 43 1.95 -7.31 -6.41
C ARG A 43 1.91 -6.62 -5.06
N LEU A 44 1.90 -5.29 -5.05
CA LEU A 44 1.85 -4.49 -3.83
C LEU A 44 0.56 -4.77 -3.07
N VAL A 45 -0.59 -4.72 -3.74
CA VAL A 45 -1.89 -5.03 -3.12
C VAL A 45 -1.87 -6.42 -2.50
N TYR A 46 -1.45 -7.45 -3.24
CA TYR A 46 -1.40 -8.81 -2.72
C TYR A 46 -0.42 -8.96 -1.54
N ALA A 47 0.74 -8.31 -1.62
CA ALA A 47 1.71 -8.32 -0.54
C ALA A 47 1.18 -7.64 0.72
N VAL A 48 0.47 -6.52 0.57
CA VAL A 48 -0.17 -5.78 1.65
C VAL A 48 -1.26 -6.62 2.31
N GLU A 49 -2.18 -7.18 1.53
CA GLU A 49 -3.24 -8.07 2.05
C GLU A 49 -2.65 -9.23 2.87
N ARG A 50 -1.61 -9.88 2.35
CA ARG A 50 -0.92 -10.97 3.04
C ARG A 50 -0.19 -10.51 4.31
N HIS A 51 0.48 -9.36 4.27
CA HIS A 51 1.28 -8.86 5.38
C HIS A 51 0.40 -8.41 6.55
N PHE A 52 -0.68 -7.68 6.26
CA PHE A 52 -1.56 -7.11 7.28
C PHE A 52 -2.76 -8.01 7.62
N GLY A 53 -3.00 -9.08 6.85
CA GLY A 53 -4.13 -9.99 7.04
C GLY A 53 -5.48 -9.31 6.76
N VAL A 54 -5.54 -8.48 5.71
CA VAL A 54 -6.74 -7.71 5.32
C VAL A 54 -7.11 -8.00 3.88
N GLU A 55 -8.37 -7.73 3.52
CA GLU A 55 -8.80 -7.63 2.12
C GLU A 55 -8.92 -6.14 1.74
N LEU A 56 -8.30 -5.77 0.63
CA LEU A 56 -8.29 -4.39 0.15
C LEU A 56 -9.33 -4.20 -0.98
N PRO A 57 -9.90 -2.99 -1.11
CA PRO A 57 -10.88 -2.74 -2.15
C PRO A 57 -10.22 -2.74 -3.53
N GLY A 58 -10.88 -3.39 -4.50
CA GLY A 58 -10.32 -3.63 -5.84
C GLY A 58 -10.02 -2.37 -6.66
N ASN A 59 -10.56 -1.20 -6.27
CA ASN A 59 -10.23 0.07 -6.91
C ASN A 59 -8.74 0.44 -6.73
N LEU A 60 -8.07 -0.06 -5.69
CA LEU A 60 -6.63 0.12 -5.51
C LEU A 60 -5.82 -0.59 -6.61
N LEU A 61 -6.37 -1.56 -7.33
CA LEU A 61 -5.66 -2.23 -8.43
C LEU A 61 -5.62 -1.41 -9.73
N THR A 62 -6.59 -0.51 -9.92
CA THR A 62 -6.87 0.11 -11.23
C THR A 62 -6.73 1.63 -11.27
N SER A 63 -6.62 2.28 -10.11
CA SER A 63 -6.54 3.74 -10.01
C SER A 63 -5.10 4.24 -9.86
N GLU A 64 -4.87 5.50 -10.28
CA GLU A 64 -3.79 6.31 -9.69
C GLU A 64 -4.06 6.40 -8.19
N VAL A 65 -3.11 5.91 -7.39
CA VAL A 65 -3.26 5.76 -5.95
C VAL A 65 -2.01 6.25 -5.25
N SER A 66 -2.20 6.90 -4.11
CA SER A 66 -1.13 7.26 -3.18
C SER A 66 -0.89 6.17 -2.14
N LEU A 67 0.33 6.09 -1.59
CA LEU A 67 0.58 5.21 -0.45
C LEU A 67 -0.23 5.62 0.79
N ALA A 68 -0.59 6.90 0.93
CA ALA A 68 -1.51 7.38 1.96
C ALA A 68 -2.90 6.72 1.86
N GLU A 69 -3.45 6.60 0.65
CA GLU A 69 -4.73 5.92 0.43
C GLU A 69 -4.64 4.42 0.75
N VAL A 70 -3.51 3.78 0.42
CA VAL A 70 -3.28 2.38 0.78
C VAL A 70 -3.21 2.21 2.31
N ALA A 71 -2.48 3.07 3.02
CA ALA A 71 -2.43 3.05 4.49
C ALA A 71 -3.79 3.27 5.16
N ALA A 72 -4.60 4.17 4.60
CA ALA A 72 -5.97 4.41 5.06
C ALA A 72 -6.86 3.16 4.85
N ALA A 73 -6.75 2.52 3.69
CA ALA A 73 -7.50 1.30 3.39
C ALA A 73 -7.12 0.12 4.31
N ILE A 74 -5.82 -0.06 4.60
CA ILE A 74 -5.35 -1.06 5.58
C ILE A 74 -5.96 -0.77 6.96
N SER A 75 -5.93 0.48 7.40
CA SER A 75 -6.44 0.86 8.72
C SER A 75 -7.95 0.60 8.83
N ALA A 76 -8.72 1.00 7.82
CA ALA A 76 -10.16 0.77 7.76
C ALA A 76 -10.53 -0.72 7.73
N ALA A 77 -9.82 -1.53 6.94
CA ALA A 77 -10.08 -2.96 6.86
C ALA A 77 -9.81 -3.67 8.21
N ARG A 78 -8.77 -3.26 8.94
CA ARG A 78 -8.47 -3.80 10.28
C ARG A 78 -9.50 -3.40 11.33
N GLU A 79 -10.13 -2.24 11.21
CA GLU A 79 -11.22 -1.83 12.11
C GLU A 79 -12.51 -2.63 11.83
N ALA A 80 -12.77 -2.95 10.57
CA ALA A 80 -13.93 -3.73 10.16
C ALA A 80 -13.83 -5.22 10.57
N ASP A 81 -12.64 -5.82 10.55
CA ASP A 81 -12.42 -7.22 10.97
C ASP A 81 -12.56 -7.45 12.49
N VAL A 82 -12.40 -6.40 13.28
CA VAL A 82 -12.50 -6.45 14.76
C VAL A 82 -13.95 -6.23 15.26
N SER A 83 -14.89 -5.92 14.36
CA SER A 83 -16.31 -5.67 14.66
C SER A 83 -17.20 -6.89 14.45
#